data_AF-A0A4V2B0U2-F1
#
_entry.id   AF-A0A4V2B0U2-F1
#
_cell.length_a   1.000
_cell.length_b   1.000
_cell.length_c   1.000
_cell.angle_alpha   90.00
_cell.angle_beta   90.00
_cell.angle_gamma   90.00
#
_symmetry.space_group_name_H-M   'P 1'
#
loop_
_entity.id
_entity.type
_entity.pdbx_description
1 polymer ?
#
loop_
_entity_poly.entity_id
_entity_poly.type
_entity_poly.pdbx_seq_one_letter_code
_entity_poly.pdbx_strand_id
1 'polypeptide(L)'
;MRAVAALRRLLILGAAVAPLAAVAVGAGTTAASRSQWPEKAGDAKEQPEQVPMPPGFQIVVTGQEGPVFADARGHWYSVWPVRQLRNGPVGERKGQPSCDRTIYRENAGLMSPYPPGFELPEVATRKSCLDLWPAVIADKDAKPVGKWTIVDRKEGFRQWAYDGYALYTSVLDDAPGQVNGGHSQGSGEVGVRRPVEAPSMVPPQFKVDTTLVGRILQTNENYSVYASSKDAPDRSNCTAACLDEWKPIQAPAYAKPRGEFGIIDRSPGLRQWTFRKQPLYTHVGEPFQKQYGSDVPGWFNVFLQFTPKPPADITVQDSPTGVVLADRNGKTIYMYNCADDALDQQ
;
A
#
# COMPACT_ATOMS: atom_id res chain seq x y z
N MET A 1 59.06 -60.67 34.30
CA MET A 1 60.45 -60.78 33.80
C MET A 1 60.79 -59.51 33.03
N ARG A 2 61.90 -58.87 33.41
CA ARG A 2 62.70 -57.77 32.80
C ARG A 2 62.24 -57.24 31.42
N ALA A 3 61.86 -55.96 31.28
CA ALA A 3 62.69 -54.76 31.07
C ALA A 3 63.36 -54.66 29.69
N VAL A 4 63.12 -53.57 28.93
CA VAL A 4 64.14 -52.64 28.36
C VAL A 4 63.42 -51.42 27.75
N ALA A 5 63.86 -50.23 28.15
CA ALA A 5 63.60 -48.94 27.51
C ALA A 5 64.76 -48.57 26.57
N ALA A 6 64.51 -47.84 25.47
CA ALA A 6 65.51 -46.99 24.82
C ALA A 6 64.87 -45.88 23.96
N LEU A 7 65.22 -44.63 24.29
CA LEU A 7 64.94 -43.35 23.62
C LEU A 7 65.80 -43.11 22.36
N ARG A 8 65.31 -42.26 21.44
CA ARG A 8 66.06 -41.20 20.71
C ARG A 8 65.01 -40.20 20.12
N ARG A 9 64.81 -38.96 20.60
CA ARG A 9 65.56 -37.66 20.53
C ARG A 9 65.67 -37.01 19.13
N LEU A 10 64.97 -35.87 18.92
CA LEU A 10 65.38 -34.51 18.42
C LEU A 10 64.14 -33.79 17.78
N LEU A 11 63.68 -32.61 18.25
CA LEU A 11 64.06 -31.22 17.83
C LEU A 11 63.71 -30.95 16.34
N ILE A 12 63.00 -29.90 15.90
CA ILE A 12 63.31 -28.45 15.90
C ILE A 12 62.07 -27.64 15.43
N LEU A 13 61.91 -26.39 15.90
CA LEU A 13 60.97 -25.35 15.43
C LEU A 13 61.21 -24.93 13.96
N GLY A 14 60.14 -24.64 13.21
CA GLY A 14 60.26 -23.91 11.94
C GLY A 14 58.93 -23.36 11.46
N ALA A 15 58.71 -22.06 11.65
CA ALA A 15 57.59 -21.32 11.08
C ALA A 15 57.70 -21.26 9.55
N ALA A 16 56.61 -21.58 8.85
CA ALA A 16 56.45 -21.30 7.43
C ALA A 16 55.17 -20.48 7.24
N VAL A 17 55.38 -19.21 6.91
CA VAL A 17 54.38 -18.26 6.41
C VAL A 17 53.97 -18.73 5.01
N ALA A 18 52.72 -19.13 4.84
CA ALA A 18 52.12 -19.32 3.52
C ALA A 18 51.38 -18.03 3.13
N PRO A 19 51.57 -17.49 1.92
CA PRO A 19 50.92 -16.26 1.50
C PRO A 19 49.43 -16.53 1.28
N LEU A 20 48.58 -15.75 1.94
CA LEU A 20 47.18 -15.59 1.55
C LEU A 20 47.15 -15.08 0.11
N ALA A 21 46.86 -15.97 -0.83
CA ALA A 21 46.44 -15.57 -2.15
C ALA A 21 45.15 -14.76 -1.99
N ALA A 22 45.26 -13.44 -2.16
CA ALA A 22 44.11 -12.59 -2.31
C ALA A 22 43.36 -13.07 -3.55
N VAL A 23 42.26 -13.79 -3.33
CA VAL A 23 41.22 -13.94 -4.35
C VAL A 23 40.72 -12.52 -4.57
N ALA A 24 41.19 -11.90 -5.65
CA ALA A 24 40.58 -10.69 -6.17
C ALA A 24 39.11 -11.05 -6.39
N VAL A 25 38.24 -10.57 -5.50
CA VAL A 25 36.81 -10.47 -5.77
C VAL A 25 36.76 -9.57 -6.98
N GLY A 26 36.67 -10.18 -8.16
CA GLY A 26 36.39 -9.47 -9.39
C GLY A 26 35.18 -8.60 -9.06
N ALA A 27 35.31 -7.31 -9.28
CA ALA A 27 34.19 -6.38 -9.21
C ALA A 27 33.12 -6.98 -10.10
N GLY A 28 32.17 -7.68 -9.46
CA GLY A 28 30.96 -8.11 -10.11
C GLY A 28 30.40 -6.84 -10.68
N THR A 29 30.29 -6.80 -12.01
CA THR A 29 29.46 -5.82 -12.69
C THR A 29 28.16 -5.80 -11.91
N THR A 30 27.94 -4.75 -11.12
CA THR A 30 26.63 -4.48 -10.54
C THR A 30 25.72 -4.51 -11.74
N ALA A 31 24.87 -5.54 -11.86
CA ALA A 31 23.80 -5.52 -12.83
C ALA A 31 23.13 -4.17 -12.59
N ALA A 32 23.23 -3.27 -13.57
CA ALA A 32 22.66 -1.95 -13.43
C ALA A 32 21.19 -2.20 -13.11
N SER A 33 20.78 -1.89 -11.88
CA SER A 33 19.43 -2.12 -11.39
C SER A 33 18.51 -1.47 -12.42
N ARG A 34 17.75 -2.31 -13.14
CA ARG A 34 16.81 -1.81 -14.13
C ARG A 34 15.80 -0.97 -13.37
N SER A 35 15.60 0.28 -13.80
CA SER A 35 14.62 1.15 -13.15
C SER A 35 13.28 0.41 -13.03
N GLN A 36 12.74 0.38 -11.81
CA GLN A 36 11.42 -0.22 -11.54
C GLN A 36 10.27 0.62 -12.10
N TRP A 37 10.54 1.89 -12.43
CA TRP A 37 9.62 2.72 -13.18
C TRP A 37 9.81 2.51 -14.68
N PRO A 38 8.74 2.66 -15.47
CA PRO A 38 8.86 2.67 -16.92
C PRO A 38 9.78 3.82 -17.38
N GLU A 39 10.50 3.61 -18.48
CA GLU A 39 11.40 4.63 -19.05
C GLU A 39 10.64 5.92 -19.35
N LYS A 40 9.45 5.79 -19.94
CA LYS A 40 8.48 6.86 -20.12
C LYS A 40 7.44 6.80 -19.00
N ALA A 41 7.21 7.91 -18.32
CA ALA A 41 6.07 8.01 -17.42
C ALA A 41 4.79 7.71 -18.22
N GLY A 42 4.04 6.71 -17.78
CA GLY A 42 2.74 6.41 -18.36
C GLY A 42 1.66 7.22 -17.67
N ASP A 43 0.70 7.75 -18.43
CA ASP A 43 -0.49 8.44 -17.90
C ASP A 43 -1.58 7.45 -17.41
N ALA A 44 -1.20 6.18 -17.28
CA ALA A 44 -2.06 5.10 -16.84
C ALA A 44 -2.54 5.36 -15.41
N LYS A 45 -3.87 5.35 -15.23
CA LYS A 45 -4.54 5.50 -13.95
C LYS A 45 -5.46 4.32 -13.70
N GLU A 46 -5.62 3.93 -12.44
CA GLU A 46 -6.63 2.95 -12.05
C GLU A 46 -8.02 3.44 -12.46
N GLN A 47 -8.79 2.60 -13.14
CA GLN A 47 -10.14 2.96 -13.59
C GLN A 47 -11.16 2.76 -12.45
N PRO A 48 -11.83 3.81 -11.99
CA PRO A 48 -12.93 3.67 -11.05
C PRO A 48 -14.17 3.09 -11.73
N GLU A 49 -14.95 2.34 -10.97
CA GLU A 49 -16.31 1.97 -11.33
C GLU A 49 -17.23 3.18 -11.08
N GLN A 50 -18.00 3.54 -12.11
CA GLN A 50 -18.94 4.66 -12.01
C GLN A 50 -20.10 4.25 -11.11
N VAL A 51 -20.32 5.02 -10.04
CA VAL A 51 -21.40 4.79 -9.09
C VAL A 51 -22.23 6.05 -8.90
N PRO A 52 -23.55 5.92 -8.61
CA PRO A 52 -24.37 7.06 -8.22
C PRO A 52 -23.79 7.78 -7.00
N MET A 53 -23.71 9.11 -7.06
CA MET A 53 -23.17 9.97 -6.01
C MET A 53 -24.07 11.20 -5.80
N PRO A 54 -24.01 11.84 -4.62
CA PRO A 54 -24.71 13.10 -4.39
C PRO A 54 -24.14 14.22 -5.29
N PRO A 55 -24.93 15.27 -5.58
CA PRO A 55 -24.43 16.44 -6.31
C PRO A 55 -23.20 17.06 -5.65
N GLY A 56 -22.19 17.42 -6.46
CA GLY A 56 -20.95 18.04 -5.97
C GLY A 56 -19.87 17.06 -5.48
N PHE A 57 -20.17 15.75 -5.46
CA PHE A 57 -19.20 14.70 -5.17
C PHE A 57 -18.62 14.17 -6.49
N GLN A 58 -17.35 13.79 -6.45
CA GLN A 58 -16.65 13.20 -7.60
C GLN A 58 -15.69 12.08 -7.17
N ILE A 59 -15.18 11.35 -8.15
CA ILE A 59 -14.10 10.37 -7.95
C ILE A 59 -12.79 11.00 -8.48
N VAL A 60 -11.77 11.05 -7.63
CA VAL A 60 -10.42 11.48 -7.99
C VAL A 60 -9.50 10.28 -7.90
N VAL A 61 -8.67 10.06 -8.91
CA VAL A 61 -7.65 9.00 -8.89
C VAL A 61 -6.34 9.59 -8.40
N THR A 62 -5.99 9.32 -7.14
CA THR A 62 -4.75 9.76 -6.48
C THR A 62 -3.62 8.79 -6.78
N GLY A 63 -2.37 9.23 -6.58
CA GLY A 63 -1.18 8.42 -6.89
C GLY A 63 -0.98 7.20 -5.97
N GLN A 64 -1.30 7.34 -4.68
CA GLN A 64 -1.03 6.30 -3.68
C GLN A 64 -2.29 5.50 -3.31
N GLU A 65 -3.45 6.14 -3.17
CA GLU A 65 -4.71 5.53 -2.69
C GLU A 65 -5.57 5.01 -3.85
N GLY A 66 -5.31 5.48 -5.07
CA GLY A 66 -6.10 5.14 -6.25
C GLY A 66 -7.40 5.94 -6.28
N PRO A 67 -8.52 5.36 -6.75
CA PRO A 67 -9.77 6.08 -6.84
C PRO A 67 -10.38 6.33 -5.45
N VAL A 68 -10.56 7.60 -5.08
CA VAL A 68 -11.19 8.03 -3.82
C VAL A 68 -12.35 8.98 -4.11
N PHE A 69 -13.34 9.01 -3.23
CA PHE A 69 -14.36 10.05 -3.29
C PHE A 69 -13.82 11.37 -2.78
N ALA A 70 -14.19 12.45 -3.46
CA ALA A 70 -13.74 13.79 -3.16
C ALA A 70 -14.83 14.85 -3.40
N ASP A 71 -14.65 16.01 -2.78
CA ASP A 71 -15.46 17.21 -3.04
C ASP A 71 -15.18 17.77 -4.44
N ALA A 72 -15.98 18.74 -4.89
CA ALA A 72 -15.83 19.39 -6.19
C ALA A 72 -14.45 20.07 -6.39
N ARG A 73 -13.72 20.38 -5.32
CA ARG A 73 -12.36 20.93 -5.37
C ARG A 73 -11.31 19.83 -5.48
N GLY A 74 -11.64 18.58 -5.13
CA GLY A 74 -10.78 17.42 -5.17
C GLY A 74 -10.13 17.08 -3.82
N HIS A 75 -10.65 17.62 -2.70
CA HIS A 75 -10.31 17.12 -1.37
C HIS A 75 -11.06 15.82 -1.11
N TRP A 76 -10.33 14.78 -0.73
CA TRP A 76 -10.89 13.46 -0.46
C TRP A 76 -11.66 13.45 0.86
N TYR A 77 -12.51 12.43 1.01
CA TYR A 77 -13.23 12.17 2.24
C TYR A 77 -12.59 11.05 3.04
N SER A 78 -12.57 11.21 4.35
CA SER A 78 -12.05 10.23 5.31
C SER A 78 -13.17 9.57 6.11
N VAL A 79 -12.92 8.32 6.49
CA VAL A 79 -13.70 7.57 7.48
C VAL A 79 -12.80 7.06 8.59
N TRP A 80 -13.37 6.89 9.77
CA TRP A 80 -12.66 6.41 10.94
C TRP A 80 -13.33 5.16 11.51
N PRO A 81 -13.20 3.98 10.90
CA PRO A 81 -13.92 2.80 11.38
C PRO A 81 -13.34 2.25 12.69
N VAL A 82 -14.21 1.74 13.57
CA VAL A 82 -13.76 1.07 14.81
C VAL A 82 -12.72 -0.02 14.55
N ARG A 83 -11.58 0.06 15.25
CA ARG A 83 -10.60 -1.00 15.43
C ARG A 83 -10.52 -1.38 16.90
N GLN A 84 -10.39 -2.69 17.16
CA GLN A 84 -10.19 -3.18 18.53
C GLN A 84 -8.71 -3.06 18.89
N LEU A 85 -8.41 -2.33 19.97
CA LEU A 85 -7.08 -2.29 20.58
C LEU A 85 -7.10 -3.05 21.90
N ARG A 86 -5.90 -3.33 22.43
CA ARG A 86 -5.73 -3.96 23.75
C ARG A 86 -6.48 -3.21 24.86
N ASN A 87 -6.53 -1.88 24.78
CA ASN A 87 -7.06 -1.01 25.83
C ASN A 87 -8.44 -0.43 25.49
N GLY A 88 -9.09 -0.90 24.42
CA GLY A 88 -10.42 -0.47 24.01
C GLY A 88 -10.57 -0.25 22.51
N PRO A 89 -11.80 -0.07 22.01
CA PRO A 89 -12.03 0.27 20.62
C PRO A 89 -11.60 1.72 20.33
N VAL A 90 -10.93 1.95 19.19
CA VAL A 90 -10.64 3.27 18.65
C VAL A 90 -11.39 3.45 17.34
N GLY A 91 -11.96 4.64 17.09
CA GLY A 91 -12.74 4.94 15.89
C GLY A 91 -14.25 4.98 16.09
N GLU A 92 -14.95 5.24 15.00
CA GLU A 92 -16.39 5.47 14.92
C GLU A 92 -17.17 4.23 14.47
N ARG A 93 -18.35 4.05 15.07
CA ARG A 93 -19.31 3.02 14.68
C ARG A 93 -20.18 3.51 13.54
N LYS A 94 -20.69 2.57 12.74
CA LYS A 94 -21.66 2.90 11.69
C LYS A 94 -22.90 3.59 12.26
N GLY A 95 -23.29 4.71 11.64
CA GLY A 95 -24.44 5.53 12.04
C GLY A 95 -24.27 6.31 13.35
N GLN A 96 -23.10 6.26 13.98
CA GLN A 96 -22.84 6.87 15.28
C GLN A 96 -21.52 7.66 15.24
N PRO A 97 -21.50 8.81 14.55
CA PRO A 97 -20.31 9.67 14.55
C PRO A 97 -20.03 10.18 15.97
N SER A 98 -18.77 10.08 16.41
CA SER A 98 -18.31 10.48 17.74
C SER A 98 -17.40 11.71 17.73
N CYS A 99 -16.82 12.07 16.58
CA CYS A 99 -16.07 13.31 16.42
C CYS A 99 -16.96 14.52 16.70
N ASP A 100 -16.64 15.36 17.68
CA ASP A 100 -17.49 16.48 18.10
C ASP A 100 -16.67 17.78 18.31
N ARG A 101 -17.30 18.80 18.90
CA ARG A 101 -16.64 20.09 19.23
C ARG A 101 -15.99 20.10 20.61
N THR A 102 -15.89 18.97 21.29
CA THR A 102 -15.25 18.88 22.60
C THR A 102 -13.74 19.09 22.43
N ILE A 103 -13.17 20.00 23.21
CA ILE A 103 -11.72 20.20 23.28
C ILE A 103 -11.20 19.43 24.49
N TYR A 104 -10.59 18.27 24.22
CA TYR A 104 -9.95 17.45 25.26
C TYR A 104 -8.65 18.12 25.71
N ARG A 105 -8.52 18.30 27.03
CA ARG A 105 -7.35 18.92 27.68
C ARG A 105 -6.52 17.92 28.47
N GLU A 106 -7.07 16.74 28.72
CA GLU A 106 -6.45 15.67 29.49
C GLU A 106 -6.54 14.36 28.71
N ASN A 107 -5.60 13.45 28.93
CA ASN A 107 -5.59 12.15 28.28
C ASN A 107 -6.69 11.22 28.84
N ALA A 108 -7.18 10.31 28.00
CA ALA A 108 -8.17 9.31 28.40
C ALA A 108 -7.60 8.16 29.24
N GLY A 109 -6.27 8.08 29.38
CA GLY A 109 -5.61 7.00 30.13
C GLY A 109 -5.67 5.63 29.45
N LEU A 110 -5.92 5.59 28.14
CA LEU A 110 -6.08 4.37 27.36
C LEU A 110 -4.74 3.82 26.85
N MET A 111 -3.60 4.42 27.21
CA MET A 111 -2.27 3.95 26.83
C MET A 111 -1.44 3.64 28.08
N SER A 112 -1.28 2.35 28.40
CA SER A 112 -0.38 1.91 29.47
C SER A 112 1.07 2.36 29.19
N PRO A 113 1.81 2.91 30.17
CA PRO A 113 1.52 2.97 31.60
C PRO A 113 0.82 4.25 32.09
N TYR A 114 0.32 5.10 31.19
CA TYR A 114 -0.19 6.42 31.53
C TYR A 114 -1.66 6.37 31.98
N PRO A 115 -1.99 6.60 33.27
CA PRO A 115 -3.38 6.77 33.72
C PRO A 115 -4.07 7.98 33.07
N PRO A 116 -5.40 8.10 33.20
CA PRO A 116 -6.14 9.27 32.74
C PRO A 116 -5.80 10.53 33.57
N GLY A 117 -6.09 11.70 33.03
CA GLY A 117 -5.99 12.99 33.73
C GLY A 117 -4.66 13.71 33.57
N PHE A 118 -3.74 13.22 32.74
CA PHE A 118 -2.56 14.01 32.37
C PHE A 118 -2.93 15.10 31.39
N GLU A 119 -2.50 16.32 31.68
CA GLU A 119 -2.65 17.45 30.79
C GLU A 119 -1.98 17.16 29.44
N LEU A 120 -2.72 17.33 28.35
CA LEU A 120 -2.24 17.13 26.99
C LEU A 120 -1.32 18.30 26.57
N PRO A 121 -0.38 18.10 25.64
CA PRO A 121 0.40 19.21 25.11
C PRO A 121 -0.47 20.32 24.50
N GLU A 122 0.03 21.56 24.58
CA GLU A 122 -0.53 22.71 23.86
C GLU A 122 -1.99 23.08 24.22
N VAL A 123 -2.42 22.81 25.46
CA VAL A 123 -3.81 23.03 25.97
C VAL A 123 -4.46 24.35 25.59
N ALA A 124 -3.68 25.43 25.50
CA ALA A 124 -4.18 26.75 25.13
C ALA A 124 -4.62 26.85 23.65
N THR A 125 -4.02 26.05 22.76
CA THR A 125 -4.21 26.10 21.31
C THR A 125 -4.80 24.80 20.73
N ARG A 126 -5.14 23.81 21.58
CA ARG A 126 -5.77 22.57 21.13
C ARG A 126 -7.09 22.85 20.41
N LYS A 127 -7.30 22.09 19.33
CA LYS A 127 -8.48 22.12 18.48
C LYS A 127 -9.42 20.97 18.84
N SER A 128 -10.71 21.14 18.60
CA SER A 128 -11.65 20.02 18.72
C SER A 128 -11.52 19.05 17.55
N CYS A 129 -12.16 17.89 17.64
CA CYS A 129 -12.20 16.94 16.53
C CYS A 129 -12.77 17.56 15.26
N LEU A 130 -13.89 18.28 15.34
CA LEU A 130 -14.48 18.92 14.15
C LEU A 130 -13.69 20.11 13.60
N ASP A 131 -12.78 20.70 14.37
CA ASP A 131 -11.87 21.75 13.89
C ASP A 131 -10.71 21.17 13.06
N LEU A 132 -10.33 19.92 13.30
CA LEU A 132 -9.28 19.19 12.59
C LEU A 132 -9.83 18.32 11.46
N TRP A 133 -11.04 17.79 11.68
CA TRP A 133 -11.78 16.92 10.80
C TRP A 133 -13.16 17.52 10.51
N PRO A 134 -13.26 18.54 9.65
CA PRO A 134 -14.54 19.15 9.35
C PRO A 134 -15.51 18.13 8.76
N ALA A 135 -16.71 18.06 9.33
CA ALA A 135 -17.78 17.18 8.88
C ALA A 135 -18.26 17.58 7.48
N VAL A 136 -18.50 16.58 6.63
CA VAL A 136 -19.09 16.79 5.29
C VAL A 136 -20.58 17.01 5.43
N ILE A 137 -20.99 18.28 5.42
CA ILE A 137 -22.38 18.68 5.66
C ILE A 137 -23.30 18.20 4.54
N ALA A 138 -24.46 17.67 4.90
CA ALA A 138 -25.54 17.36 3.99
C ALA A 138 -26.59 18.48 4.02
N ASP A 139 -26.95 19.00 2.84
CA ASP A 139 -27.96 20.04 2.71
C ASP A 139 -29.33 19.57 3.23
N LYS A 140 -30.23 20.52 3.52
CA LYS A 140 -31.55 20.23 4.09
C LYS A 140 -32.42 19.34 3.18
N ASP A 141 -32.30 19.49 1.87
CA ASP A 141 -33.01 18.72 0.85
C ASP A 141 -32.21 17.54 0.29
N ALA A 142 -30.99 17.31 0.80
CA ALA A 142 -30.16 16.18 0.44
C ALA A 142 -30.87 14.84 0.70
N LYS A 143 -30.76 13.93 -0.27
CA LYS A 143 -31.37 12.59 -0.26
C LYS A 143 -30.30 11.51 -0.39
N PRO A 144 -30.41 10.39 0.35
CA PRO A 144 -29.55 9.22 0.18
C PRO A 144 -29.53 8.71 -1.26
N VAL A 145 -28.39 8.17 -1.70
CA VAL A 145 -28.21 7.57 -3.02
C VAL A 145 -27.22 6.41 -2.95
N GLY A 146 -27.64 5.21 -3.34
CA GLY A 146 -26.79 4.02 -3.22
C GLY A 146 -26.30 3.79 -1.78
N LYS A 147 -24.97 3.79 -1.59
CA LYS A 147 -24.33 3.66 -0.27
C LYS A 147 -24.17 4.99 0.49
N TRP A 148 -24.52 6.11 -0.13
CA TRP A 148 -24.49 7.43 0.48
C TRP A 148 -25.75 7.61 1.32
N THR A 149 -25.55 7.77 2.62
CA THR A 149 -26.62 8.01 3.60
C THR A 149 -26.38 9.32 4.33
N ILE A 150 -27.36 9.74 5.13
CA ILE A 150 -27.29 10.98 5.90
C ILE A 150 -27.52 10.64 7.36
N VAL A 151 -26.71 11.21 8.24
CA VAL A 151 -26.85 11.09 9.70
C VAL A 151 -27.17 12.45 10.32
N ASP A 152 -28.10 12.45 11.25
CA ASP A 152 -28.42 13.63 12.05
C ASP A 152 -27.42 13.73 13.23
N ARG A 153 -26.87 14.92 13.44
CA ARG A 153 -25.83 15.17 14.44
C ARG A 153 -26.39 15.87 15.67
N LYS A 154 -25.78 15.61 16.83
CA LYS A 154 -26.19 16.22 18.11
C LYS A 154 -26.03 17.74 18.11
N GLU A 155 -25.13 18.24 17.28
CA GLU A 155 -24.84 19.67 17.09
C GLU A 155 -25.85 20.38 16.15
N GLY A 156 -26.90 19.68 15.69
CA GLY A 156 -28.00 20.29 14.94
C GLY A 156 -27.78 20.40 13.42
N PHE A 157 -26.77 19.75 12.87
CA PHE A 157 -26.54 19.65 11.42
C PHE A 157 -26.73 18.23 10.90
N ARG A 158 -26.84 18.09 9.58
CA ARG A 158 -26.88 16.81 8.88
C ARG A 158 -25.51 16.55 8.25
N GLN A 159 -25.04 15.32 8.29
CA GLN A 159 -23.74 14.93 7.75
C GLN A 159 -23.88 13.77 6.77
N TRP A 160 -23.13 13.82 5.68
CA TRP A 160 -23.02 12.70 4.76
C TRP A 160 -22.27 11.52 5.39
N ALA A 161 -22.73 10.33 5.09
CA ALA A 161 -22.10 9.07 5.44
C ALA A 161 -21.98 8.18 4.19
N TYR A 162 -20.93 7.37 4.14
CA TYR A 162 -20.76 6.35 3.10
C TYR A 162 -20.59 4.97 3.73
N ASP A 163 -21.36 4.00 3.26
CA ASP A 163 -21.43 2.64 3.83
C ASP A 163 -21.70 2.65 5.36
N GLY A 164 -22.39 3.68 5.83
CA GLY A 164 -22.73 3.90 7.23
C GLY A 164 -21.68 4.64 8.07
N TYR A 165 -20.49 4.97 7.54
CA TYR A 165 -19.50 5.79 8.25
C TYR A 165 -19.64 7.25 7.89
N ALA A 166 -19.64 8.13 8.90
CA ALA A 166 -19.70 9.56 8.70
C ALA A 166 -18.44 10.09 8.01
N LEU A 167 -18.60 11.07 7.13
CA LEU A 167 -17.53 11.59 6.28
C LEU A 167 -16.93 12.88 6.81
N TYR A 168 -15.61 12.97 6.75
CA TYR A 168 -14.86 14.15 7.16
C TYR A 168 -13.83 14.54 6.10
N THR A 169 -13.51 15.82 6.04
CA THR A 169 -12.32 16.33 5.35
C THR A 169 -11.18 16.52 6.37
N SER A 170 -9.94 16.71 5.93
CA SER A 170 -8.85 17.10 6.83
C SER A 170 -8.44 18.54 6.59
N VAL A 171 -8.10 19.26 7.66
CA VAL A 171 -7.44 20.58 7.55
C VAL A 171 -5.97 20.50 7.12
N LEU A 172 -5.41 19.29 7.01
CA LEU A 172 -4.05 19.05 6.51
C LEU A 172 -4.01 18.91 4.98
N ASP A 173 -5.17 18.81 4.33
CA ASP A 173 -5.28 18.67 2.88
C ASP A 173 -5.51 20.05 2.25
N ASP A 174 -4.43 20.74 1.92
CA ASP A 174 -4.43 22.11 1.36
C ASP A 174 -4.68 22.14 -0.15
N ALA A 175 -4.43 21.03 -0.84
CA ALA A 175 -4.56 20.93 -2.29
C ALA A 175 -5.28 19.63 -2.73
N PRO A 176 -5.90 19.65 -3.93
CA PRO A 176 -6.59 18.49 -4.46
C PRO A 176 -5.68 17.26 -4.58
N GLY A 177 -6.17 16.11 -4.13
CA GLY A 177 -5.43 14.84 -4.15
C GLY A 177 -4.34 14.69 -3.09
N GLN A 178 -4.12 15.66 -2.21
CA GLN A 178 -3.33 15.46 -0.99
C GLN A 178 -4.11 14.59 0.00
N VAL A 179 -3.43 13.68 0.69
CA VAL A 179 -3.99 12.77 1.70
C VAL A 179 -3.25 12.88 3.03
N ASN A 180 -2.84 14.08 3.39
CA ASN A 180 -1.98 14.35 4.53
C ASN A 180 -2.67 14.02 5.87
N GLY A 181 -4.00 14.10 5.91
CA GLY A 181 -4.78 13.62 7.07
C GLY A 181 -4.91 12.10 7.14
N GLY A 182 -4.86 11.42 5.99
CA GLY A 182 -5.00 9.97 5.93
C GLY A 182 -3.69 9.30 6.33
N HIS A 183 -3.74 8.32 7.23
CA HIS A 183 -2.60 7.41 7.36
C HIS A 183 -3.07 5.95 7.40
N SER A 184 -2.34 5.12 6.68
CA SER A 184 -2.40 3.67 6.78
C SER A 184 -1.29 3.16 5.88
N GLN A 185 -0.07 3.02 6.40
CA GLN A 185 0.96 2.22 5.71
C GLN A 185 1.90 1.49 6.70
N GLY A 186 1.43 1.10 7.89
CA GLY A 186 2.26 0.35 8.84
C GLY A 186 1.53 -0.58 9.80
N SER A 187 2.17 -1.71 10.13
CA SER A 187 1.80 -2.52 11.29
C SER A 187 2.09 -1.71 12.58
N GLY A 188 1.05 -1.41 13.35
CA GLY A 188 1.18 -0.65 14.61
C GLY A 188 0.49 0.71 14.61
N GLU A 189 0.05 1.21 13.45
CA GLU A 189 -0.75 2.43 13.35
C GLU A 189 -2.18 2.16 13.88
N VAL A 190 -2.51 2.81 14.99
CA VAL A 190 -3.82 2.72 15.67
C VAL A 190 -4.55 4.05 15.53
N GLY A 191 -5.88 4.00 15.47
CA GLY A 191 -6.68 5.23 15.49
C GLY A 191 -6.59 6.10 14.23
N VAL A 192 -6.16 5.56 13.09
CA VAL A 192 -6.02 6.38 11.89
C VAL A 192 -7.28 6.47 11.03
N ARG A 193 -7.54 7.66 10.50
CA ARG A 193 -8.55 7.91 9.47
C ARG A 193 -8.02 7.49 8.10
N ARG A 194 -8.85 6.80 7.34
CA ARG A 194 -8.48 6.32 6.00
C ARG A 194 -9.36 6.96 4.93
N PRO A 195 -8.84 7.09 3.70
CA PRO A 195 -9.63 7.52 2.57
C PRO A 195 -10.85 6.65 2.31
N VAL A 196 -11.94 7.28 1.89
CA VAL A 196 -13.09 6.59 1.32
C VAL A 196 -12.78 6.25 -0.12
N GLU A 197 -12.27 5.05 -0.31
CA GLU A 197 -12.02 4.47 -1.62
C GLU A 197 -13.33 4.35 -2.42
N ALA A 198 -13.29 4.82 -3.65
CA ALA A 198 -14.33 4.57 -4.62
C ALA A 198 -14.15 3.15 -5.21
N PRO A 199 -15.24 2.46 -5.57
CA PRO A 199 -15.13 1.14 -6.17
C PRO A 199 -14.25 1.16 -7.43
N SER A 200 -13.38 0.16 -7.54
CA SER A 200 -12.46 -0.01 -8.66
C SER A 200 -13.04 -0.94 -9.73
N MET A 201 -12.61 -0.82 -10.98
CA MET A 201 -12.89 -1.77 -12.07
C MET A 201 -12.06 -3.08 -11.95
N VAL A 202 -11.27 -3.26 -10.89
CA VAL A 202 -10.49 -4.48 -10.62
C VAL A 202 -11.42 -5.67 -10.27
N PRO A 203 -11.35 -6.82 -10.98
CA PRO A 203 -12.19 -7.98 -10.68
C PRO A 203 -11.97 -8.54 -9.26
N PRO A 204 -12.97 -9.18 -8.62
CA PRO A 204 -12.87 -9.65 -7.23
C PRO A 204 -11.78 -10.68 -6.91
N GLN A 205 -11.23 -11.35 -7.93
CA GLN A 205 -10.08 -12.26 -7.79
C GLN A 205 -8.76 -11.51 -7.59
N PHE A 206 -8.77 -10.20 -7.73
CA PHE A 206 -7.61 -9.36 -7.57
C PHE A 206 -7.81 -8.34 -6.46
N LYS A 207 -6.70 -7.83 -5.96
CA LYS A 207 -6.63 -6.66 -5.09
C LYS A 207 -5.50 -5.75 -5.59
N VAL A 208 -5.48 -4.54 -5.06
CA VAL A 208 -4.46 -3.54 -5.37
C VAL A 208 -3.74 -3.18 -4.10
N ASP A 209 -2.42 -3.32 -4.12
CA ASP A 209 -1.56 -2.85 -3.04
C ASP A 209 -0.78 -1.63 -3.51
N THR A 210 -0.41 -0.76 -2.58
CA THR A 210 0.40 0.43 -2.86
C THR A 210 1.85 0.15 -2.53
N THR A 211 2.74 0.49 -3.46
CA THR A 211 4.20 0.39 -3.27
C THR A 211 4.84 1.74 -3.59
N LEU A 212 6.14 1.88 -3.30
CA LEU A 212 6.90 3.06 -3.69
C LEU A 212 6.83 3.33 -5.21
N VAL A 213 6.76 2.28 -6.02
CA VAL A 213 6.78 2.33 -7.49
C VAL A 213 5.40 2.66 -8.08
N GLY A 214 4.33 2.27 -7.41
CA GLY A 214 2.99 2.32 -7.97
C GLY A 214 1.99 1.43 -7.28
N ARG A 215 0.76 1.44 -7.81
CA ARG A 215 -0.32 0.57 -7.38
C ARG A 215 -0.24 -0.74 -8.14
N ILE A 216 0.22 -1.77 -7.43
CA ILE A 216 0.52 -3.10 -7.97
C ILE A 216 -0.71 -3.99 -7.88
N LEU A 217 -0.96 -4.77 -8.94
CA LEU A 217 -2.00 -5.79 -8.96
C LEU A 217 -1.51 -7.06 -8.25
N GLN A 218 -2.32 -7.57 -7.35
CA GLN A 218 -2.12 -8.86 -6.70
C GLN A 218 -3.38 -9.72 -6.82
N THR A 219 -3.25 -11.03 -6.63
CA THR A 219 -4.44 -11.86 -6.39
C THR A 219 -5.02 -11.57 -5.00
N ASN A 220 -6.28 -11.92 -4.78
CA ASN A 220 -6.92 -11.85 -3.46
C ASN A 220 -6.22 -12.74 -2.41
N GLU A 221 -5.40 -13.72 -2.84
CA GLU A 221 -4.52 -14.51 -1.96
C GLU A 221 -3.13 -13.88 -1.72
N ASN A 222 -2.90 -12.64 -2.18
CA ASN A 222 -1.64 -11.88 -2.04
C ASN A 222 -0.44 -12.43 -2.85
N TYR A 223 -0.69 -13.10 -3.97
CA TYR A 223 0.36 -13.37 -4.95
C TYR A 223 0.54 -12.18 -5.89
N SER A 224 1.79 -11.84 -6.19
CA SER A 224 2.10 -10.82 -7.20
C SER A 224 1.64 -11.27 -8.59
N VAL A 225 1.07 -10.34 -9.34
CA VAL A 225 0.62 -10.58 -10.72
C VAL A 225 1.68 -10.08 -11.70
N TYR A 226 1.96 -10.90 -12.71
CA TYR A 226 2.97 -10.66 -13.72
C TYR A 226 2.40 -10.73 -15.13
N ALA A 227 3.09 -10.06 -16.04
CA ALA A 227 2.92 -10.18 -17.49
C ALA A 227 4.28 -10.45 -18.15
N SER A 228 4.24 -11.02 -19.35
CA SER A 228 5.45 -11.34 -20.13
C SER A 228 5.59 -10.41 -21.33
N SER A 229 6.80 -9.89 -21.53
CA SER A 229 7.19 -9.17 -22.74
C SER A 229 7.21 -10.05 -23.99
N LYS A 230 7.21 -11.38 -23.82
CA LYS A 230 7.14 -12.33 -24.94
C LYS A 230 5.71 -12.55 -25.42
N ASP A 231 4.69 -12.16 -24.65
CA ASP A 231 3.30 -12.30 -25.04
C ASP A 231 2.88 -11.24 -26.07
N ALA A 232 1.85 -11.56 -26.86
CA ALA A 232 1.24 -10.62 -27.79
C ALA A 232 -0.08 -10.08 -27.20
N PRO A 233 -0.60 -8.95 -27.71
CA PRO A 233 -1.89 -8.43 -27.27
C PRO A 233 -2.99 -9.50 -27.38
N ASP A 234 -3.64 -9.78 -26.25
CA ASP A 234 -4.68 -10.80 -26.06
C ASP A 234 -4.26 -12.21 -26.53
N ARG A 235 -2.97 -12.54 -26.46
CA ARG A 235 -2.45 -13.86 -26.79
C ARG A 235 -1.20 -14.22 -25.98
N SER A 236 -1.32 -15.28 -25.19
CA SER A 236 -0.18 -15.89 -24.49
C SER A 236 0.70 -16.71 -25.44
N ASN A 237 2.00 -16.47 -25.40
CA ASN A 237 3.05 -17.31 -25.97
C ASN A 237 3.71 -18.24 -24.93
N CYS A 238 3.38 -18.10 -23.64
CA CYS A 238 3.84 -19.00 -22.58
C CYS A 238 3.20 -20.40 -22.72
N THR A 239 4.00 -21.40 -23.09
CA THR A 239 3.58 -22.80 -23.28
C THR A 239 4.68 -23.76 -22.79
N ALA A 240 4.34 -25.05 -22.63
CA ALA A 240 5.27 -26.10 -22.18
C ALA A 240 6.08 -25.68 -20.94
N ALA A 241 7.41 -25.72 -21.00
CA ALA A 241 8.30 -25.39 -19.87
C ALA A 241 8.04 -24.02 -19.23
N CYS A 242 7.50 -23.05 -19.98
CA CYS A 242 7.10 -21.78 -19.39
C CYS A 242 6.02 -21.94 -18.32
N LEU A 243 5.11 -22.89 -18.50
CA LEU A 243 4.02 -23.18 -17.55
C LEU A 243 4.48 -23.92 -16.29
N ASP A 244 5.71 -24.44 -16.28
CA ASP A 244 6.31 -25.03 -15.07
C ASP A 244 6.74 -23.93 -14.08
N GLU A 245 7.07 -22.73 -14.57
CA GLU A 245 7.49 -21.57 -13.79
C GLU A 245 6.39 -20.50 -13.65
N TRP A 246 5.48 -20.41 -14.62
CA TRP A 246 4.50 -19.33 -14.72
C TRP A 246 3.09 -19.88 -14.84
N LYS A 247 2.33 -19.76 -13.75
CA LYS A 247 0.97 -20.23 -13.69
C LYS A 247 0.01 -19.17 -14.24
N PRO A 248 -0.76 -19.46 -15.31
CA PRO A 248 -1.77 -18.52 -15.82
C PRO A 248 -2.85 -18.26 -14.78
N ILE A 249 -3.25 -17.00 -14.60
CA ILE A 249 -4.35 -16.65 -13.72
C ILE A 249 -5.66 -16.93 -14.45
N GLN A 250 -6.32 -18.01 -14.05
CA GLN A 250 -7.55 -18.45 -14.69
C GLN A 250 -8.71 -17.49 -14.40
N ALA A 251 -9.45 -17.14 -15.45
CA ALA A 251 -10.69 -16.40 -15.33
C ALA A 251 -11.85 -17.36 -15.06
N PRO A 252 -12.68 -17.14 -14.02
CA PRO A 252 -13.84 -17.97 -13.74
C PRO A 252 -14.80 -18.10 -14.95
N ALA A 253 -15.54 -19.20 -15.03
CA ALA A 253 -16.43 -19.47 -16.17
C ALA A 253 -17.45 -18.35 -16.43
N TYR A 254 -17.96 -17.70 -15.38
CA TYR A 254 -18.91 -16.59 -15.45
C TYR A 254 -18.25 -15.21 -15.42
N ALA A 255 -16.92 -15.13 -15.41
CA ALA A 255 -16.21 -13.86 -15.45
C ALA A 255 -16.46 -13.14 -16.78
N LYS A 256 -16.65 -11.82 -16.67
CA LYS A 256 -16.83 -10.90 -17.79
C LYS A 256 -15.68 -9.89 -17.83
N PRO A 257 -15.23 -9.47 -19.01
CA PRO A 257 -14.36 -8.31 -19.15
C PRO A 257 -14.95 -7.08 -18.46
N ARG A 258 -14.10 -6.27 -17.82
CA ARG A 258 -14.51 -5.01 -17.18
C ARG A 258 -13.33 -4.04 -17.10
N GLY A 259 -13.55 -2.79 -17.49
CA GLY A 259 -12.49 -1.78 -17.58
C GLY A 259 -11.39 -2.25 -18.53
N GLU A 260 -10.15 -2.27 -18.03
CA GLU A 260 -8.98 -2.74 -18.80
C GLU A 260 -8.73 -4.25 -18.68
N PHE A 261 -9.58 -4.97 -17.94
CA PHE A 261 -9.49 -6.43 -17.80
C PHE A 261 -10.24 -7.12 -18.94
N GLY A 262 -9.51 -7.97 -19.66
CA GLY A 262 -10.02 -8.84 -20.71
C GLY A 262 -9.90 -10.31 -20.33
N ILE A 263 -10.37 -11.18 -21.22
CA ILE A 263 -10.29 -12.63 -21.05
C ILE A 263 -9.92 -13.25 -22.38
N ILE A 264 -8.97 -14.17 -22.38
CA ILE A 264 -8.58 -14.96 -23.55
C ILE A 264 -8.86 -16.43 -23.30
N ASP A 265 -9.18 -17.17 -24.37
CA ASP A 265 -9.26 -18.62 -24.35
C ASP A 265 -7.89 -19.20 -24.70
N ARG A 266 -7.25 -19.89 -23.74
CA ARG A 266 -5.98 -20.58 -23.98
C ARG A 266 -6.19 -21.91 -24.69
N SER A 267 -7.26 -22.60 -24.32
CA SER A 267 -7.73 -23.86 -24.90
C SER A 267 -9.21 -24.02 -24.52
N PRO A 268 -9.96 -24.96 -25.11
CA PRO A 268 -11.35 -25.20 -24.73
C PRO A 268 -11.50 -25.38 -23.21
N GLY A 269 -12.26 -24.50 -22.56
CA GLY A 269 -12.51 -24.52 -21.11
C GLY A 269 -11.44 -23.86 -20.23
N LEU A 270 -10.29 -23.44 -20.77
CA LEU A 270 -9.25 -22.73 -20.02
C LEU A 270 -9.21 -21.25 -20.42
N ARG A 271 -9.88 -20.43 -19.61
CA ARG A 271 -9.93 -18.97 -19.74
C ARG A 271 -8.86 -18.33 -18.88
N GLN A 272 -8.17 -17.31 -19.38
CA GLN A 272 -7.14 -16.57 -18.64
C GLN A 272 -7.48 -15.08 -18.62
N TRP A 273 -7.25 -14.44 -17.47
CA TRP A 273 -7.36 -12.98 -17.37
C TRP A 273 -6.27 -12.29 -18.19
N THR A 274 -6.65 -11.18 -18.82
CA THR A 274 -5.73 -10.19 -19.38
C THR A 274 -5.94 -8.84 -18.70
N PHE A 275 -4.89 -8.02 -18.62
CA PHE A 275 -4.99 -6.62 -18.23
C PHE A 275 -4.26 -5.78 -19.27
N ARG A 276 -4.92 -4.76 -19.82
CA ARG A 276 -4.37 -3.96 -20.96
C ARG A 276 -3.83 -4.86 -22.08
N LYS A 277 -4.60 -5.91 -22.39
CA LYS A 277 -4.29 -6.94 -23.39
C LYS A 277 -3.08 -7.83 -23.07
N GLN A 278 -2.51 -7.75 -21.88
CA GLN A 278 -1.42 -8.63 -21.46
C GLN A 278 -1.96 -9.82 -20.67
N PRO A 279 -1.64 -11.07 -21.04
CA PRO A 279 -2.01 -12.24 -20.26
C PRO A 279 -1.37 -12.22 -18.86
N LEU A 280 -2.14 -12.61 -17.85
CA LEU A 280 -1.73 -12.51 -16.44
C LEU A 280 -1.28 -13.85 -15.85
N TYR A 281 -0.23 -13.81 -15.04
CA TYR A 281 0.39 -14.97 -14.41
C TYR A 281 0.76 -14.71 -12.95
N THR A 282 0.90 -15.80 -12.19
CA THR A 282 1.62 -15.83 -10.91
C THR A 282 2.88 -16.67 -11.07
N HIS A 283 3.96 -16.32 -10.37
CA HIS A 283 5.21 -17.08 -10.39
C HIS A 283 5.11 -18.32 -9.48
N VAL A 284 5.47 -19.50 -10.00
CA VAL A 284 5.35 -20.77 -9.27
C VAL A 284 6.42 -20.85 -8.19
N GLY A 285 6.01 -21.18 -6.96
CA GLY A 285 6.92 -21.29 -5.81
C GLY A 285 7.33 -19.96 -5.19
N GLU A 286 6.79 -18.83 -5.66
CA GLU A 286 7.03 -17.54 -5.05
C GLU A 286 6.42 -17.46 -3.64
N PRO A 287 7.19 -17.02 -2.61
CA PRO A 287 6.63 -16.82 -1.28
C PRO A 287 5.58 -15.71 -1.25
N PHE A 288 4.68 -15.81 -0.28
CA PHE A 288 3.65 -14.82 0.01
C PHE A 288 4.21 -13.38 0.03
N GLN A 289 3.55 -12.46 -0.70
CA GLN A 289 3.92 -11.04 -0.79
C GLN A 289 5.37 -10.78 -1.24
N LYS A 290 5.91 -11.58 -2.16
CA LYS A 290 7.20 -11.35 -2.81
C LYS A 290 7.03 -11.01 -4.29
N GLN A 291 8.10 -10.47 -4.89
CA GLN A 291 8.12 -9.94 -6.26
C GLN A 291 9.29 -10.52 -7.09
N TYR A 292 9.75 -11.73 -6.76
CA TYR A 292 10.94 -12.34 -7.37
C TYR A 292 10.74 -12.66 -8.86
N GLY A 293 9.50 -12.84 -9.30
CA GLY A 293 9.20 -12.98 -10.72
C GLY A 293 9.68 -11.81 -11.59
N SER A 294 9.84 -10.61 -11.02
CA SER A 294 10.37 -9.45 -11.75
C SER A 294 11.87 -9.50 -11.99
N ASP A 295 12.60 -10.38 -11.30
CA ASP A 295 14.02 -10.63 -11.53
C ASP A 295 14.24 -11.54 -12.76
N VAL A 296 13.18 -12.19 -13.26
CA VAL A 296 13.24 -13.08 -14.42
C VAL A 296 13.20 -12.25 -15.71
N PRO A 297 14.20 -12.39 -16.61
CA PRO A 297 14.26 -11.60 -17.84
C PRO A 297 12.98 -11.71 -18.69
N GLY A 298 12.39 -10.55 -18.94
CA GLY A 298 11.19 -10.41 -19.77
C GLY A 298 9.87 -10.53 -19.02
N TRP A 299 9.90 -10.73 -17.71
CA TRP A 299 8.74 -10.69 -16.82
C TRP A 299 8.73 -9.41 -16.00
N PHE A 300 7.54 -8.92 -15.67
CA PHE A 300 7.38 -7.71 -14.88
C PHE A 300 6.06 -7.73 -14.12
N ASN A 301 6.06 -7.14 -12.93
CA ASN A 301 4.84 -6.92 -12.16
C ASN A 301 3.85 -6.02 -12.91
N VAL A 302 2.56 -6.31 -12.74
CA VAL A 302 1.48 -5.55 -13.35
C VAL A 302 1.06 -4.41 -12.43
N PHE A 303 1.18 -3.17 -12.92
CA PHE A 303 0.75 -1.97 -12.21
C PHE A 303 -0.47 -1.34 -12.89
N LEU A 304 -1.44 -0.90 -12.07
CA LEU A 304 -2.58 -0.13 -12.56
C LEU A 304 -2.15 1.30 -12.88
N GLN A 305 -1.25 1.83 -12.04
CA GLN A 305 -0.65 3.15 -12.17
C GLN A 305 0.72 3.18 -11.51
N PHE A 306 1.61 4.02 -12.03
CA PHE A 306 2.92 4.29 -11.44
C PHE A 306 2.86 5.58 -10.63
N THR A 307 3.63 5.64 -9.53
CA THR A 307 3.91 6.89 -8.85
C THR A 307 4.85 7.75 -9.71
N PRO A 308 4.88 9.08 -9.53
CA PRO A 308 5.91 9.92 -10.12
C PRO A 308 7.30 9.40 -9.75
N LYS A 309 8.25 9.47 -10.70
CA LYS A 309 9.65 9.17 -10.40
C LYS A 309 10.16 10.10 -9.29
N PRO A 310 11.01 9.61 -8.38
CA PRO A 310 11.66 10.47 -7.40
C PRO A 310 12.39 11.65 -8.09
N PRO A 311 12.48 12.82 -7.43
CA PRO A 311 13.30 13.93 -7.89
C PRO A 311 14.74 13.49 -8.19
N ALA A 312 15.44 14.20 -9.08
CA ALA A 312 16.74 13.78 -9.59
C ALA A 312 17.86 13.68 -8.53
N ASP A 313 17.69 14.35 -7.39
CA ASP A 313 18.59 14.32 -6.24
C ASP A 313 18.28 13.18 -5.24
N ILE A 314 17.19 12.43 -5.49
CA ILE A 314 16.80 11.24 -4.74
C ILE A 314 17.23 9.99 -5.50
N THR A 315 17.92 9.10 -4.80
CA THR A 315 18.33 7.80 -5.31
C THR A 315 17.36 6.71 -4.86
N VAL A 316 17.31 5.63 -5.64
CA VAL A 316 16.49 4.44 -5.37
C VAL A 316 17.45 3.28 -5.13
N GLN A 317 17.25 2.54 -4.05
CA GLN A 317 18.14 1.45 -3.64
C GLN A 317 17.36 0.20 -3.24
N ASP A 318 17.93 -0.97 -3.55
CA ASP A 318 17.41 -2.25 -3.07
C ASP A 318 17.77 -2.47 -1.59
N SER A 319 16.82 -2.98 -0.81
CA SER A 319 17.00 -3.38 0.58
C SER A 319 16.39 -4.75 0.83
N PRO A 320 16.72 -5.44 1.95
CA PRO A 320 16.10 -6.73 2.29
C PRO A 320 14.56 -6.69 2.40
N THR A 321 13.99 -5.51 2.63
CA THR A 321 12.55 -5.30 2.74
C THR A 321 11.90 -4.77 1.45
N GLY A 322 12.66 -4.60 0.38
CA GLY A 322 12.23 -4.02 -0.89
C GLY A 322 12.94 -2.70 -1.21
N VAL A 323 12.40 -1.94 -2.14
CA VAL A 323 13.07 -0.71 -2.60
C VAL A 323 12.82 0.47 -1.67
N VAL A 324 13.87 1.25 -1.44
CA VAL A 324 13.87 2.43 -0.57
C VAL A 324 14.37 3.67 -1.31
N LEU A 325 13.95 4.85 -0.85
CA LEU A 325 14.50 6.13 -1.27
C LEU A 325 15.72 6.48 -0.43
N ALA A 326 16.69 7.15 -1.03
CA ALA A 326 17.90 7.61 -0.37
C ALA A 326 18.34 8.98 -0.92
N ASP A 327 19.11 9.72 -0.12
CA ASP A 327 19.73 10.98 -0.56
C ASP A 327 20.83 10.74 -1.60
N ARG A 328 21.40 11.83 -2.12
CA ARG A 328 22.54 11.81 -3.07
C ARG A 328 23.80 11.11 -2.54
N ASN A 329 23.94 10.95 -1.23
CA ASN A 329 25.06 10.27 -0.58
C ASN A 329 24.77 8.79 -0.29
N GLY A 330 23.61 8.31 -0.72
CA GLY A 330 23.15 6.95 -0.53
C GLY A 330 22.60 6.67 0.87
N LYS A 331 22.25 7.68 1.67
CA LYS A 331 21.60 7.50 2.98
C LYS A 331 20.09 7.36 2.81
N THR A 332 19.53 6.27 3.32
CA THR A 332 18.09 6.01 3.30
C THR A 332 17.31 7.18 3.90
N ILE A 333 16.26 7.59 3.20
CA ILE A 333 15.34 8.64 3.66
C ILE A 333 14.26 7.98 4.51
N TYR A 334 14.09 8.49 5.72
CA TYR A 334 13.04 8.08 6.63
C TYR A 334 12.02 9.21 6.73
N MET A 335 10.75 8.86 6.60
CA MET A 335 9.66 9.76 6.97
C MET A 335 9.34 9.50 8.43
N TYR A 336 9.53 10.51 9.27
CA TYR A 336 9.01 10.50 10.62
C TYR A 336 7.70 11.25 10.63
N ASN A 337 6.61 10.51 10.78
CA ASN A 337 5.31 11.11 11.07
C ASN A 337 5.16 11.13 12.58
N CYS A 338 5.06 12.33 13.16
CA CYS A 338 4.50 12.48 14.50
C CYS A 338 3.04 12.02 14.43
N ALA A 339 2.78 10.73 14.62
CA ALA A 339 1.46 10.27 14.98
C ALA A 339 1.26 10.63 16.47
N ASP A 340 0.85 11.87 16.74
CA ASP A 340 0.11 12.12 17.97
C ASP A 340 -1.19 11.33 17.81
N ASP A 341 -1.50 10.43 18.76
CA ASP A 341 -2.52 9.39 18.58
C ASP A 341 -3.91 9.98 18.25
N ALA A 342 -4.14 11.27 18.53
CA ALA A 342 -4.72 12.25 17.61
C ALA A 342 -4.58 13.66 18.23
N LEU A 343 -4.36 14.71 17.44
CA LEU A 343 -4.45 16.10 17.95
C LEU A 343 -5.84 16.40 18.57
N ASP A 344 -6.84 15.59 18.20
CA ASP A 344 -8.21 15.59 18.70
C ASP A 344 -8.55 14.45 19.66
N GLN A 345 -7.58 13.68 20.16
CA GLN A 345 -7.90 12.42 20.83
C GLN A 345 -8.83 12.58 22.04
N GLN A 346 -9.86 11.73 22.05
CA GLN A 346 -10.84 11.54 23.12
C GLN A 346 -10.29 10.69 24.25
#